data_AF-A0A1J4JQP2-F1
#
_entry.id   AF-A0A1J4JQP2-F1
#
_cell.length_a   1.000
_cell.length_b   1.000
_cell.length_c   1.000
_cell.angle_alpha   90.00
_cell.angle_beta   90.00
_cell.angle_gamma   90.00
#
_symmetry.space_group_name_H-M   'P 1'
#
loop_
_entity.id
_entity.type
_entity.pdbx_description
1 polymer ?
#
loop_
_entity_poly.entity_id
_entity_poly.type
_entity_poly.pdbx_seq_one_letter_code
_entity_poly.pdbx_strand_id
1 'polypeptide(L)'
;MHDFSPRRIGILQEKFMVLSTIVFAGSMIITIHLLYQYFEYFALAGSEIFTEDFPFDGRQNVPKYFSVDTNFLLPTSNQYDRGTCWAFTAISLLESQYKYQGIMNDFLLDDEYVAFSVEAMMSVMTNLCLNNPNTSACLSSLRSKNTTNGGYPEELVTFSISFPEFRKSILPKSTCEYSMNEMNNINYSILRESIKKNPLEFSIKSVSSKQGVFNIKRFLFEKHRPLSFTLPLPEQIYYFPCSNSQILHQYNEICSNNLIKCPKTDEYCVPIHFGLDKTAFSDLIFSSNKNTFAGTGHAVVLVGYNDNFVVRKKLFNDSQKMLKGGFIAKNSWGDKGHSLEYLMGEISDDQERLICPNKDSVMNWNPANLSCINKTRDPSLCSKDISIIDGNQTTFGAHTLICINESHCEINHTYVLMRESKKLHTPVVSLSLNDVPIATLIKFTKNLSKNPEIINITTLPYHHLYYAFKKLEKVNQISSNEHSNKISQNIQNRCGYLFIPYDTINELYKLRGIDTCDIIATDIEIEWTPESYAFSGSSKDYSEVLRSTGYYDKVYADSPFQNMFNYDDLML
;
A
#
# COMPACT_ATOMS: atom_id res chain seq x y z
N MET A 1 -44.92 73.93 -9.48
CA MET A 1 -43.70 74.54 -8.93
C MET A 1 -42.82 73.45 -8.30
N HIS A 2 -41.95 72.85 -9.09
CA HIS A 2 -40.54 72.60 -8.74
C HIS A 2 -39.85 72.26 -10.06
N ASP A 3 -39.04 73.22 -10.48
CA ASP A 3 -38.38 73.33 -11.78
C ASP A 3 -37.23 72.30 -11.85
N PHE A 4 -37.43 71.20 -12.56
CA PHE A 4 -36.36 70.22 -12.83
C PHE A 4 -35.58 70.68 -14.06
N SER A 5 -34.56 71.50 -13.79
CA SER A 5 -33.60 71.96 -14.79
C SER A 5 -32.96 70.78 -15.56
N PRO A 6 -32.95 70.80 -16.91
CA PRO A 6 -32.30 69.80 -17.76
C PRO A 6 -30.81 69.57 -17.47
N ARG A 7 -30.15 70.52 -16.78
CA ARG A 7 -28.73 70.38 -16.37
C ARG A 7 -28.50 69.29 -15.32
N ARG A 8 -29.48 68.94 -14.49
CA ARG A 8 -29.29 67.91 -13.44
C ARG A 8 -29.29 66.48 -14.00
N ILE A 9 -29.98 66.23 -15.11
CA ILE A 9 -30.05 64.90 -15.73
C ILE A 9 -28.76 64.57 -16.48
N GLY A 10 -28.16 65.55 -17.18
CA GLY A 10 -26.88 65.37 -17.86
C GLY A 10 -25.72 65.04 -16.91
N ILE A 11 -25.65 65.71 -15.75
CA ILE A 11 -24.60 65.46 -14.74
C ILE A 11 -24.74 64.06 -14.11
N LEU A 12 -25.98 63.57 -13.95
CA LEU A 12 -26.24 62.21 -13.45
C LEU A 12 -25.85 61.13 -14.47
N GLN A 13 -26.08 61.37 -15.76
CA GLN A 13 -25.67 60.46 -16.84
C GLN A 13 -24.15 60.41 -16.99
N GLU A 14 -23.45 61.55 -16.93
CA GLU A 14 -21.97 61.57 -16.96
C GLU A 14 -21.38 60.84 -15.75
N LYS A 15 -21.90 61.07 -14.54
CA LYS A 15 -21.43 60.38 -13.33
C LYS A 15 -21.67 58.88 -13.39
N PHE A 16 -22.79 58.43 -13.95
CA PHE A 16 -23.08 57.02 -14.13
C PHE A 16 -22.16 56.37 -15.17
N MET A 17 -21.86 57.08 -16.26
CA MET A 17 -20.95 56.59 -17.31
C MET A 17 -19.51 56.47 -16.78
N VAL A 18 -19.05 57.43 -15.99
CA VAL A 18 -17.73 57.38 -15.33
C VAL A 18 -17.65 56.23 -14.33
N LEU A 19 -18.70 56.03 -13.51
CA LEU A 19 -18.73 54.96 -12.52
C LEU A 19 -18.74 53.57 -13.19
N SER A 20 -19.53 53.40 -14.25
CA SER A 20 -19.55 52.17 -15.06
C SER A 20 -18.17 51.86 -15.67
N THR A 21 -17.49 52.88 -16.17
CA THR A 21 -16.14 52.74 -16.74
C THR A 21 -15.11 52.32 -15.68
N ILE A 22 -15.19 52.87 -14.47
CA ILE A 22 -14.30 52.50 -13.34
C ILE A 22 -14.55 51.06 -12.90
N VAL A 23 -15.82 50.64 -12.79
CA VAL A 23 -16.17 49.27 -12.41
C VAL A 23 -15.70 48.27 -13.48
N PHE A 24 -15.87 48.62 -14.76
CA PHE A 24 -15.41 47.77 -15.87
C PHE A 24 -13.89 47.64 -15.90
N ALA A 25 -13.15 48.74 -15.71
CA ALA A 25 -11.70 48.73 -15.62
C ALA A 25 -11.19 47.92 -14.41
N GLY A 26 -11.84 48.07 -13.24
CA GLY A 26 -11.51 47.30 -12.04
C GLY A 26 -11.74 45.79 -12.23
N SER A 27 -12.87 45.42 -12.83
CA SER A 27 -13.17 44.03 -13.23
C SER A 27 -12.11 43.45 -14.16
N MET A 28 -11.68 44.24 -15.16
CA MET A 28 -10.66 43.80 -16.12
C MET A 28 -9.30 43.59 -15.45
N ILE A 29 -8.90 44.48 -14.54
CA ILE A 29 -7.66 44.35 -13.77
C ILE A 29 -7.70 43.09 -12.88
N ILE A 30 -8.80 42.83 -12.18
CA ILE A 30 -8.96 41.62 -11.35
C ILE A 30 -8.88 40.37 -12.24
N THR A 31 -9.53 40.38 -13.40
CA THR A 31 -9.50 39.25 -14.34
C THR A 31 -8.09 39.01 -14.87
N ILE A 32 -7.34 40.07 -15.23
CA ILE A 32 -5.94 39.98 -15.64
C ILE A 32 -5.07 39.45 -14.50
N HIS A 33 -5.30 39.89 -13.26
CA HIS A 33 -4.53 39.42 -12.11
C HIS A 33 -4.80 37.95 -11.78
N LEU A 34 -6.05 37.50 -11.88
CA LEU A 34 -6.43 36.09 -11.75
C LEU A 34 -5.86 35.25 -12.90
N LEU A 35 -5.88 35.75 -14.14
CA LEU A 35 -5.24 35.09 -15.28
C LEU A 35 -3.72 35.02 -15.11
N TYR A 36 -3.09 36.05 -14.55
CA TYR A 36 -1.66 36.06 -14.26
C TYR A 36 -1.30 35.08 -13.14
N GLN A 37 -2.07 35.02 -12.06
CA GLN A 37 -1.91 34.01 -11.00
C GLN A 37 -2.15 32.59 -11.54
N TYR A 38 -3.13 32.42 -12.43
CA TYR A 38 -3.37 31.16 -13.12
C TYR A 38 -2.20 30.79 -14.05
N PHE A 39 -1.62 31.76 -14.76
CA PHE A 39 -0.44 31.56 -15.60
C PHE A 39 0.82 31.27 -14.78
N GLU A 40 1.04 31.92 -13.62
CA GLU A 40 2.15 31.59 -12.73
C GLU A 40 1.96 30.20 -12.09
N TYR A 41 0.74 29.85 -11.71
CA TYR A 41 0.41 28.49 -11.26
C TYR A 41 0.68 27.46 -12.37
N PHE A 42 0.30 27.75 -13.61
CA PHE A 42 0.61 26.91 -14.77
C PHE A 42 2.09 26.93 -15.18
N ALA A 43 2.82 28.01 -14.96
CA ALA A 43 4.26 28.08 -15.25
C ALA A 43 5.08 27.33 -14.19
N LEU A 44 4.60 27.31 -12.93
CA LEU A 44 5.21 26.55 -11.84
C LEU A 44 4.83 25.05 -11.93
N ALA A 45 3.56 24.73 -12.18
CA ALA A 45 3.10 23.37 -12.44
C ALA A 45 3.54 22.83 -13.81
N GLY A 46 3.82 23.73 -14.76
CA GLY A 46 4.31 23.49 -16.11
C GLY A 46 5.82 23.71 -16.25
N SER A 47 6.57 23.60 -15.15
CA SER A 47 7.91 23.02 -15.26
C SER A 47 7.74 21.56 -15.67
N GLU A 48 7.39 21.39 -16.95
CA GLU A 48 7.45 20.15 -17.69
C GLU A 48 8.83 19.56 -17.41
N ILE A 49 8.86 18.55 -16.55
CA ILE A 49 9.74 17.41 -16.74
C ILE A 49 9.56 17.07 -18.23
N PHE A 50 10.55 17.41 -19.04
CA PHE A 50 10.55 17.19 -20.49
C PHE A 50 10.03 15.78 -20.75
N THR A 51 8.75 15.68 -21.10
CA THR A 51 8.22 14.52 -21.77
C THR A 51 8.55 14.79 -23.21
N GLU A 52 9.78 14.44 -23.61
CA GLU A 52 10.04 14.19 -25.01
C GLU A 52 9.06 13.09 -25.43
N ASP A 53 7.96 13.51 -26.04
CA ASP A 53 7.11 12.69 -26.89
C ASP A 53 7.96 12.30 -28.11
N PHE A 54 8.82 11.32 -27.90
CA PHE A 54 9.52 10.68 -28.99
C PHE A 54 8.49 10.14 -29.99
N PRO A 55 8.70 10.36 -31.30
CA PRO A 55 7.81 9.83 -32.32
C PRO A 55 7.75 8.32 -32.20
N PHE A 56 6.50 7.87 -32.08
CA PHE A 56 6.02 6.51 -31.87
C PHE A 56 6.65 5.50 -32.84
N ASP A 57 7.59 4.67 -32.36
CA ASP A 57 7.84 3.37 -32.99
C ASP A 57 6.97 2.31 -32.29
N GLY A 58 5.83 2.02 -32.90
CA GLY A 58 4.87 1.00 -32.46
C GLY A 58 5.35 -0.45 -32.63
N ARG A 59 6.64 -0.74 -32.41
CA ARG A 59 7.22 -2.08 -32.69
C ARG A 59 8.13 -2.68 -31.61
N GLN A 60 8.41 -2.00 -30.50
CA GLN A 60 9.09 -2.69 -29.39
C GLN A 60 8.04 -3.38 -28.51
N ASN A 61 7.78 -4.65 -28.82
CA ASN A 61 7.04 -5.54 -27.94
C ASN A 61 7.86 -5.71 -26.65
N VAL A 62 7.42 -5.07 -25.56
CA VAL A 62 7.90 -5.44 -24.20
C VAL A 62 7.50 -6.89 -23.92
N PRO A 63 8.29 -7.65 -23.13
CA PRO A 63 7.92 -9.02 -22.78
C PRO A 63 6.58 -9.04 -22.03
N LYS A 64 5.93 -10.21 -21.96
CA LYS A 64 4.67 -10.37 -21.23
C LYS A 64 4.83 -10.25 -19.72
N TYR A 65 6.02 -10.51 -19.22
CA TYR A 65 6.37 -10.38 -17.81
C TYR A 65 7.82 -9.92 -17.74
N PHE A 66 8.15 -9.16 -16.70
CA PHE A 66 9.47 -8.63 -16.45
C PHE A 66 9.60 -8.33 -14.97
N SER A 67 10.77 -8.63 -14.40
CA SER A 67 11.20 -8.12 -13.12
C SER A 67 12.58 -7.49 -13.28
N VAL A 68 12.88 -6.49 -12.46
CA VAL A 68 14.23 -5.93 -12.35
C VAL A 68 15.22 -7.01 -11.90
N ASP A 69 16.51 -6.78 -12.14
CA ASP A 69 17.54 -7.70 -11.67
C ASP A 69 17.44 -7.88 -10.14
N THR A 70 17.63 -9.11 -9.70
CA THR A 70 17.69 -9.50 -8.29
C THR A 70 18.71 -8.72 -7.45
N ASN A 71 19.74 -8.18 -8.08
CA ASN A 71 20.75 -7.34 -7.45
C ASN A 71 20.20 -5.96 -7.05
N PHE A 72 19.00 -5.59 -7.54
CA PHE A 72 18.25 -4.43 -7.03
C PHE A 72 17.24 -4.80 -5.93
N LEU A 73 16.95 -6.08 -5.72
CA LEU A 73 15.93 -6.50 -4.77
C LEU A 73 16.45 -6.45 -3.34
N LEU A 74 15.54 -6.04 -2.45
CA LEU A 74 15.79 -5.71 -1.06
C LEU A 74 14.66 -6.28 -0.20
N PRO A 75 14.92 -6.57 1.08
CA PRO A 75 13.87 -6.96 2.00
C PRO A 75 12.82 -5.87 2.17
N THR A 76 11.60 -6.27 2.49
CA THR A 76 10.49 -5.37 2.76
C THR A 76 10.65 -4.66 4.10
N SER A 77 10.14 -3.43 4.16
CA SER A 77 10.21 -2.56 5.32
C SER A 77 8.82 -2.40 5.94
N ASN A 78 8.72 -1.82 7.13
CA ASN A 78 7.43 -1.57 7.80
C ASN A 78 7.36 -0.12 8.32
N GLN A 79 6.45 0.66 7.72
CA GLN A 79 6.15 2.03 8.11
C GLN A 79 5.15 2.12 9.28
N TYR A 80 4.53 1.00 9.66
CA TYR A 80 3.47 0.93 10.67
C TYR A 80 2.32 1.91 10.33
N ASP A 81 1.69 2.51 11.33
CA ASP A 81 0.56 3.44 11.15
C ASP A 81 1.00 4.89 10.85
N ARG A 82 2.20 5.09 10.29
CA ARG A 82 2.71 6.42 9.89
C ARG A 82 2.57 6.65 8.39
N GLY A 83 2.29 7.90 8.00
CA GLY A 83 2.15 8.33 6.61
C GLY A 83 3.50 8.56 5.91
N THR A 84 4.43 7.63 6.03
CA THR A 84 5.85 7.79 5.63
C THR A 84 6.26 6.93 4.42
N CYS A 85 5.30 6.34 3.70
CA CYS A 85 5.54 5.50 2.52
C CYS A 85 6.44 6.16 1.46
N TRP A 86 6.31 7.47 1.26
CA TRP A 86 7.14 8.26 0.35
C TRP A 86 8.63 8.17 0.71
N ALA A 87 8.98 8.22 1.99
CA ALA A 87 10.35 8.16 2.49
C ALA A 87 10.91 6.74 2.39
N PHE A 88 10.10 5.72 2.69
CA PHE A 88 10.48 4.32 2.49
C PHE A 88 10.74 3.98 1.02
N THR A 89 9.94 4.55 0.11
CA THR A 89 10.14 4.42 -1.34
C THR A 89 11.45 5.10 -1.76
N ALA A 90 11.69 6.35 -1.34
CA ALA A 90 12.93 7.06 -1.65
C ALA A 90 14.18 6.34 -1.11
N ILE A 91 14.14 5.85 0.14
CA ILE A 91 15.24 5.04 0.71
C ILE A 91 15.42 3.73 -0.04
N SER A 92 14.35 3.03 -0.43
CA SER A 92 14.48 1.80 -1.20
C SER A 92 15.11 2.04 -2.58
N LEU A 93 14.88 3.19 -3.22
CA LEU A 93 15.57 3.56 -4.46
C LEU A 93 17.06 3.82 -4.26
N LEU A 94 17.43 4.46 -3.14
CA LEU A 94 18.83 4.67 -2.73
C LEU A 94 19.54 3.34 -2.44
N GLU A 95 18.94 2.48 -1.60
CA GLU A 95 19.47 1.18 -1.19
C GLU A 95 19.60 0.22 -2.38
N SER A 96 18.62 0.19 -3.29
CA SER A 96 18.62 -0.78 -4.40
C SER A 96 19.73 -0.47 -5.39
N GLN A 97 19.94 0.81 -5.69
CA GLN A 97 21.03 1.25 -6.57
C GLN A 97 22.40 1.17 -5.86
N TYR A 98 22.46 1.36 -4.53
CA TYR A 98 23.68 1.09 -3.75
C TYR A 98 24.07 -0.39 -3.84
N LYS A 99 23.12 -1.30 -3.60
CA LYS A 99 23.34 -2.74 -3.70
C LYS A 99 23.86 -3.12 -5.09
N TYR A 100 23.12 -2.72 -6.14
CA TYR A 100 23.49 -3.06 -7.52
C TYR A 100 24.88 -2.55 -7.88
N GLN A 101 25.19 -1.27 -7.61
CA GLN A 101 26.50 -0.71 -7.91
C GLN A 101 27.62 -1.34 -7.09
N GLY A 102 27.36 -1.67 -5.82
CA GLY A 102 28.31 -2.37 -4.97
C GLY A 102 28.67 -3.75 -5.52
N ILE A 103 27.67 -4.54 -5.91
CA ILE A 103 27.88 -5.87 -6.52
C ILE A 103 28.65 -5.74 -7.84
N MET A 104 28.24 -4.82 -8.72
CA MET A 104 28.88 -4.63 -10.04
C MET A 104 30.34 -4.15 -9.97
N ASN A 105 30.80 -3.66 -8.81
CA ASN A 105 32.18 -3.23 -8.58
C ASN A 105 32.92 -4.13 -7.57
N ASP A 106 32.39 -5.32 -7.25
CA ASP A 106 32.96 -6.26 -6.27
C ASP A 106 33.14 -5.65 -4.85
N PHE A 107 32.34 -4.64 -4.52
CA PHE A 107 32.33 -4.00 -3.20
C PHE A 107 31.30 -4.61 -2.23
N LEU A 108 30.37 -5.40 -2.73
CA LEU A 108 29.37 -6.16 -1.98
C LEU A 108 29.25 -7.57 -2.57
N LEU A 109 28.92 -8.55 -1.74
CA LEU A 109 28.51 -9.88 -2.22
C LEU A 109 27.11 -9.83 -2.87
N ASP A 110 26.79 -10.82 -3.70
CA ASP A 110 25.52 -10.89 -4.46
C ASP A 110 24.25 -10.86 -3.58
N ASP A 111 24.35 -11.34 -2.35
CA ASP A 111 23.29 -11.38 -1.34
C ASP A 111 23.37 -10.22 -0.34
N GLU A 112 24.43 -9.42 -0.34
CA GLU A 112 24.59 -8.31 0.61
C GLU A 112 23.78 -7.08 0.21
N TYR A 113 23.31 -6.35 1.21
CA TYR A 113 22.73 -5.02 1.04
C TYR A 113 23.01 -4.17 2.29
N VAL A 114 22.98 -2.85 2.15
CA VAL A 114 23.09 -1.93 3.28
C VAL A 114 21.76 -1.23 3.50
N ALA A 115 21.22 -1.32 4.72
CA ALA A 115 20.01 -0.61 5.10
C ALA A 115 20.33 0.85 5.49
N PHE A 116 19.51 1.79 5.04
CA PHE A 116 19.61 3.22 5.37
C PHE A 116 18.49 3.66 6.32
N SER A 117 18.78 4.71 7.09
CA SER A 117 17.84 5.25 8.07
C SER A 117 16.81 6.18 7.42
N VAL A 118 15.58 5.66 7.26
CA VAL A 118 14.41 6.44 6.86
C VAL A 118 14.15 7.59 7.83
N GLU A 119 14.27 7.32 9.12
CA GLU A 119 13.99 8.31 10.17
C GLU A 119 15.01 9.47 10.16
N ALA A 120 16.30 9.16 9.94
CA ALA A 120 17.32 10.19 9.82
C ALA A 120 17.10 11.05 8.58
N MET A 121 16.81 10.46 7.41
CA MET A 121 16.55 11.21 6.18
C MET A 121 15.39 12.19 6.38
N MET A 122 14.25 11.72 6.90
CA MET A 122 13.10 12.58 7.17
C MET A 122 13.43 13.70 8.17
N SER A 123 14.19 13.39 9.23
CA SER A 123 14.60 14.38 10.24
C SER A 123 15.52 15.45 9.66
N VAL A 124 16.46 15.06 8.78
CA VAL A 124 17.32 16.00 8.06
C VAL A 124 16.50 16.91 7.16
N MET A 125 15.60 16.34 6.35
CA MET A 125 14.74 17.11 5.44
C MET A 125 13.85 18.10 6.21
N THR A 126 13.24 17.68 7.32
CA THR A 126 12.46 18.58 8.20
C THR A 126 13.34 19.70 8.75
N ASN A 127 14.52 19.39 9.29
CA ASN A 127 15.43 20.41 9.83
C ASN A 127 15.92 21.38 8.75
N LEU A 128 16.20 20.92 7.53
CA LEU A 128 16.60 21.79 6.42
C LEU A 128 15.50 22.82 6.11
N CYS A 129 14.23 22.41 6.07
CA CYS A 129 13.12 23.31 5.81
C CYS A 129 12.76 24.23 6.98
N LEU A 130 12.88 23.79 8.22
CA LEU A 130 12.68 24.66 9.37
C LEU A 130 13.71 25.80 9.42
N ASN A 131 14.94 25.53 8.99
CA ASN A 131 16.01 26.54 8.95
C ASN A 131 16.00 27.37 7.65
N ASN A 132 15.41 26.85 6.57
CA ASN A 132 15.39 27.51 5.25
C ASN A 132 13.99 27.46 4.62
N PRO A 133 12.97 28.07 5.24
CA PRO A 133 11.57 27.90 4.84
C PRO A 133 11.26 28.44 3.44
N ASN A 134 12.05 29.41 2.95
CA ASN A 134 11.84 30.06 1.66
C ASN A 134 12.57 29.36 0.50
N THR A 135 13.28 28.26 0.75
CA THR A 135 13.94 27.49 -0.30
C THR A 135 12.89 26.75 -1.14
N SER A 136 13.11 26.65 -2.46
CA SER A 136 12.16 26.03 -3.40
C SER A 136 11.67 24.65 -2.98
N ALA A 137 12.56 23.78 -2.50
CA ALA A 137 12.20 22.45 -1.98
C ALA A 137 11.25 22.48 -0.75
N CYS A 138 11.20 23.59 -0.02
CA CYS A 138 10.44 23.73 1.22
C CYS A 138 9.10 24.47 1.04
N LEU A 139 8.91 25.22 -0.04
CA LEU A 139 7.70 26.01 -0.29
C LEU A 139 6.44 25.15 -0.39
N SER A 140 6.53 24.00 -1.06
CA SER A 140 5.41 23.06 -1.25
C SER A 140 5.52 21.80 -0.38
N SER A 141 6.68 21.58 0.25
CA SER A 141 6.89 20.39 1.09
C SER A 141 6.24 20.53 2.46
N LEU A 142 5.61 19.45 2.93
CA LEU A 142 5.06 19.35 4.29
C LEU A 142 6.15 19.41 5.37
N ARG A 143 7.43 19.25 5.01
CA ARG A 143 8.57 19.41 5.91
C ARG A 143 8.60 20.78 6.59
N SER A 144 8.14 21.83 5.90
CA SER A 144 8.02 23.19 6.46
C SER A 144 7.05 23.29 7.64
N LYS A 145 6.14 22.32 7.78
CA LYS A 145 5.14 22.24 8.86
C LYS A 145 5.58 21.36 10.03
N ASN A 146 6.87 20.99 10.10
CA ASN A 146 7.42 20.13 11.15
C ASN A 146 6.69 18.78 11.30
N THR A 147 6.27 18.17 10.19
CA THR A 147 5.68 16.82 10.20
C THR A 147 6.47 15.88 9.33
N THR A 148 6.44 14.60 9.70
CA THR A 148 7.02 13.54 8.87
C THR A 148 6.02 12.83 7.96
N ASN A 149 4.73 13.05 8.20
CA ASN A 149 3.64 12.42 7.46
C ASN A 149 3.35 13.15 6.14
N GLY A 150 3.12 12.37 5.09
CA GLY A 150 2.83 12.83 3.75
C GLY A 150 4.05 13.40 3.03
N GLY A 151 4.14 13.15 1.73
CA GLY A 151 5.24 13.62 0.88
C GLY A 151 5.30 12.83 -0.41
N TYR A 152 6.30 13.14 -1.24
CA TYR A 152 6.56 12.46 -2.51
C TYR A 152 7.98 11.89 -2.53
N PRO A 153 8.20 10.68 -3.08
CA PRO A 153 9.55 10.14 -3.26
C PRO A 153 10.48 11.09 -4.03
N GLU A 154 9.93 11.88 -4.95
CA GLU A 154 10.60 12.90 -5.75
C GLU A 154 11.13 14.07 -4.90
N GLU A 155 10.73 14.21 -3.64
CA GLU A 155 11.39 15.14 -2.72
C GLU A 155 12.88 14.80 -2.54
N LEU A 156 13.28 13.54 -2.74
CA LEU A 156 14.69 13.16 -2.83
C LEU A 156 15.45 14.01 -3.87
N VAL A 157 14.81 14.31 -5.00
CA VAL A 157 15.39 15.10 -6.10
C VAL A 157 15.47 16.57 -5.73
N THR A 158 14.35 17.15 -5.32
CA THR A 158 14.27 18.58 -5.02
C THR A 158 15.19 18.96 -3.86
N PHE A 159 15.26 18.14 -2.81
CA PHE A 159 16.20 18.36 -1.71
C PHE A 159 17.66 18.18 -2.15
N SER A 160 17.97 17.21 -3.00
CA SER A 160 19.33 17.03 -3.52
C SER A 160 19.81 18.18 -4.39
N ILE A 161 18.89 18.89 -5.05
CA ILE A 161 19.19 20.09 -5.84
C ILE A 161 19.31 21.32 -4.94
N SER A 162 18.34 21.54 -4.05
CA SER A 162 18.25 22.72 -3.20
C SER A 162 19.26 22.74 -2.05
N PHE A 163 19.68 21.57 -1.56
CA PHE A 163 20.60 21.42 -0.43
C PHE A 163 21.71 20.43 -0.82
N PRO A 164 22.83 20.88 -1.42
CA PRO A 164 23.92 20.00 -1.83
C PRO A 164 24.46 19.10 -0.71
N GLU A 165 24.43 19.57 0.54
CA GLU A 165 24.80 18.80 1.74
C GLU A 165 23.86 17.63 2.02
N PHE A 166 22.62 17.65 1.52
CA PHE A 166 21.66 16.57 1.68
C PHE A 166 22.18 15.25 1.08
N ARG A 167 22.96 15.35 -0.02
CA ARG A 167 23.59 14.21 -0.70
C ARG A 167 24.57 13.41 0.17
N LYS A 168 25.03 14.01 1.28
CA LYS A 168 25.93 13.42 2.28
C LYS A 168 25.23 13.09 3.60
N SER A 169 23.91 13.24 3.64
CA SER A 169 23.13 13.16 4.89
C SER A 169 22.36 11.86 5.07
N ILE A 170 22.36 10.98 4.06
CA ILE A 170 21.78 9.63 4.16
C ILE A 170 22.66 8.79 5.06
N LEU A 171 22.13 8.36 6.20
CA LEU A 171 22.87 7.62 7.22
C LEU A 171 22.51 6.12 7.18
N PRO A 172 23.44 5.23 7.57
CA PRO A 172 23.13 3.82 7.79
C PRO A 172 22.03 3.64 8.84
N LYS A 173 21.21 2.60 8.70
CA LYS A 173 20.08 2.30 9.59
C LYS A 173 20.51 2.24 11.07
N SER A 174 21.66 1.65 11.36
CA SER A 174 22.18 1.47 12.71
C SER A 174 22.44 2.78 13.47
N THR A 175 22.60 3.88 12.74
CA THR A 175 22.79 5.22 13.33
C THR A 175 21.49 5.78 13.91
N CYS A 176 20.35 5.43 13.30
CA CYS A 176 19.04 5.94 13.71
C CYS A 176 17.94 4.96 13.30
N GLU A 177 17.46 4.18 14.27
CA GLU A 177 16.37 3.23 14.06
C GLU A 177 15.03 3.94 13.81
N TYR A 178 14.16 3.29 13.04
CA TYR A 178 12.83 3.81 12.74
C TYR A 178 11.95 3.81 13.99
N SER A 179 11.29 4.94 14.28
CA SER A 179 10.37 5.07 15.41
C SER A 179 8.94 4.78 14.96
N MET A 180 8.22 3.93 15.70
CA MET A 180 6.78 3.73 15.46
C MET A 180 5.95 4.96 15.86
N ASN A 181 6.47 5.79 16.77
CA ASN A 181 5.79 6.98 17.27
C ASN A 181 6.36 8.24 16.61
N GLU A 182 5.47 9.09 16.06
CA GLU A 182 5.83 10.39 15.48
C GLU A 182 6.43 11.36 16.50
N MET A 183 6.07 11.22 17.79
CA MET A 183 6.47 12.15 18.86
C MET A 183 7.92 12.03 19.34
N ASN A 184 8.68 11.03 18.87
CA ASN A 184 10.11 10.98 19.14
C ASN A 184 10.82 11.93 18.17
N ASN A 185 10.70 13.24 18.43
CA ASN A 185 11.50 14.27 17.77
C ASN A 185 12.97 13.90 17.94
N ILE A 186 13.58 13.31 16.92
CA ILE A 186 15.01 13.01 16.97
C ILE A 186 15.73 14.33 17.15
N ASN A 187 16.57 14.35 18.18
CA ASN A 187 17.44 15.48 18.40
C ASN A 187 18.43 15.54 17.24
N TYR A 188 18.19 16.45 16.29
CA TYR A 188 19.03 16.67 15.12
C TYR A 188 20.51 16.88 15.48
N SER A 189 20.82 17.36 16.69
CA SER A 189 22.21 17.49 17.15
C SER A 189 22.96 16.16 17.18
N ILE A 190 22.28 15.04 17.48
CA ILE A 190 22.86 13.69 17.47
C ILE A 190 23.17 13.26 16.02
N LEU A 191 22.28 13.60 15.08
CA LEU A 191 22.48 13.30 13.67
C LEU A 191 23.66 14.08 13.08
N ARG A 192 23.89 15.33 13.51
CA ARG A 192 24.99 16.17 12.99
C ARG A 192 26.37 15.54 13.14
N GLU A 193 26.65 14.88 14.26
CA GLU A 193 27.94 14.22 14.46
C GLU A 193 28.11 13.02 13.54
N SER A 194 27.03 12.26 13.35
CA SER A 194 27.01 11.11 12.45
C SER A 194 27.17 11.54 10.99
N ILE A 195 26.48 12.61 10.55
CA ILE A 195 26.59 13.18 9.19
C ILE A 195 28.03 13.59 8.89
N LYS A 196 28.77 14.17 9.85
CA LYS A 196 30.17 14.57 9.64
C LYS A 196 31.12 13.40 9.37
N LYS A 197 30.83 12.24 9.94
CA LYS A 197 31.63 11.01 9.78
C LYS A 197 31.12 10.11 8.67
N ASN A 198 29.96 10.44 8.09
CA ASN A 198 29.26 9.60 7.14
C ASN A 198 30.09 9.38 5.86
N PRO A 199 30.42 8.14 5.49
CA PRO A 199 31.14 7.87 4.26
C PRO A 199 30.24 7.96 3.02
N LEU A 200 28.92 7.86 3.20
CA LEU A 200 27.92 7.77 2.14
C LEU A 200 27.72 9.11 1.41
N GLU A 201 27.86 9.08 0.09
CA GLU A 201 27.62 10.21 -0.80
C GLU A 201 27.06 9.73 -2.14
N PHE A 202 25.93 10.32 -2.55
CA PHE A 202 25.29 10.01 -3.82
C PHE A 202 25.11 11.24 -4.71
N SER A 203 24.83 11.01 -5.99
CA SER A 203 24.39 12.03 -6.92
C SER A 203 23.20 11.54 -7.73
N ILE A 204 22.37 12.47 -8.20
CA ILE A 204 21.26 12.18 -9.10
C ILE A 204 21.72 12.46 -10.52
N LYS A 205 21.68 11.44 -11.37
CA LYS A 205 22.12 11.51 -12.77
C LYS A 205 21.01 11.94 -13.70
N SER A 206 19.84 11.34 -13.53
CA SER A 206 18.68 11.61 -14.36
C SER A 206 17.40 11.36 -13.59
N VAL A 207 16.34 12.08 -13.99
CA VAL A 207 14.99 11.88 -13.46
C VAL A 207 14.03 11.90 -14.63
N SER A 208 13.17 10.90 -14.71
CA SER A 208 12.14 10.83 -15.75
C SER A 208 10.92 10.10 -15.21
N SER A 209 9.73 10.46 -15.70
CA SER A 209 8.49 9.87 -15.22
C SER A 209 7.57 9.50 -16.38
N LYS A 210 6.77 8.45 -16.20
CA LYS A 210 5.78 7.98 -17.16
C LYS A 210 4.46 7.65 -16.46
N GLN A 211 3.37 7.88 -17.19
CA GLN A 211 2.00 7.55 -16.77
C GLN A 211 1.35 6.62 -17.79
N GLY A 212 0.34 5.88 -17.35
CA GLY A 212 -0.41 4.92 -18.15
C GLY A 212 0.28 3.55 -18.21
N VAL A 213 -0.55 2.50 -18.19
CA VAL A 213 -0.09 1.10 -18.06
C VAL A 213 0.99 0.74 -19.09
N PHE A 214 0.74 1.02 -20.37
CA PHE A 214 1.68 0.66 -21.44
C PHE A 214 3.03 1.38 -21.30
N ASN A 215 3.01 2.70 -21.07
CA ASN A 215 4.22 3.49 -20.96
C ASN A 215 5.02 3.11 -19.71
N ILE A 216 4.36 2.87 -18.57
CA ILE A 216 5.03 2.44 -17.33
C ILE A 216 5.72 1.08 -17.52
N LYS A 217 5.06 0.11 -18.18
CA LYS A 217 5.69 -1.19 -18.49
C LYS A 217 6.94 -1.03 -19.36
N ARG A 218 6.82 -0.25 -20.44
CA ARG A 218 7.92 0.04 -21.34
C ARG A 218 9.06 0.74 -20.61
N PHE A 219 8.72 1.72 -19.79
CA PHE A 219 9.67 2.49 -19.01
C PHE A 219 10.45 1.61 -18.03
N LEU A 220 9.76 0.74 -17.27
CA LEU A 220 10.42 -0.22 -16.39
C LEU A 220 11.35 -1.16 -17.16
N PHE A 221 10.90 -1.66 -18.31
CA PHE A 221 11.69 -2.52 -19.18
C PHE A 221 12.89 -1.80 -19.80
N GLU A 222 12.78 -0.52 -20.15
CA GLU A 222 13.90 0.27 -20.68
C GLU A 222 14.94 0.54 -19.58
N LYS A 223 14.49 0.91 -18.38
CA LYS A 223 15.37 1.31 -17.26
C LYS A 223 16.04 0.15 -16.54
N HIS A 224 15.46 -1.05 -16.58
CA HIS A 224 16.00 -2.26 -15.94
C HIS A 224 16.29 -2.14 -14.42
N ARG A 225 15.67 -1.17 -13.74
CA ARG A 225 15.85 -0.90 -12.31
C ARG A 225 14.56 -0.46 -11.65
N PRO A 226 14.46 -0.53 -10.31
CA PRO A 226 13.24 -0.18 -9.60
C PRO A 226 12.84 1.27 -9.85
N LEU A 227 11.53 1.52 -9.95
CA LEU A 227 10.95 2.84 -10.12
C LEU A 227 10.17 3.24 -8.86
N SER A 228 10.17 4.53 -8.51
CA SER A 228 9.14 5.06 -7.62
C SER A 228 7.79 4.87 -8.32
N PHE A 229 6.77 4.43 -7.59
CA PHE A 229 5.42 4.31 -8.13
C PHE A 229 4.42 4.83 -7.11
N THR A 230 3.76 5.93 -7.46
CA THR A 230 2.70 6.52 -6.63
C THR A 230 1.35 6.19 -7.22
N LEU A 231 0.35 6.01 -6.35
CA LEU A 231 -1.03 5.78 -6.72
C LEU A 231 -1.95 6.05 -5.52
N PRO A 232 -3.21 6.47 -5.73
CA PRO A 232 -4.19 6.46 -4.66
C PRO A 232 -4.55 5.01 -4.30
N LEU A 233 -4.67 4.72 -3.01
CA LEU A 233 -5.16 3.42 -2.57
C LEU A 233 -6.65 3.29 -2.86
N PRO A 234 -7.11 2.20 -3.48
CA PRO A 234 -8.53 2.05 -3.77
C PRO A 234 -9.32 1.81 -2.47
N GLU A 235 -10.39 2.57 -2.30
CA GLU A 235 -11.37 2.37 -1.24
C GLU A 235 -12.70 1.91 -1.83
N GLN A 236 -13.46 1.18 -1.03
CA GLN A 236 -14.81 0.77 -1.39
C GLN A 236 -15.83 1.23 -0.36
N ILE A 237 -16.93 1.80 -0.83
CA ILE A 237 -18.07 2.21 -0.01
C ILE A 237 -19.11 1.09 0.03
N TYR A 238 -19.50 0.73 1.25
CA TYR A 238 -20.63 -0.15 1.52
C TYR A 238 -21.73 0.60 2.26
N TYR A 239 -22.98 0.38 1.85
CA TYR A 239 -24.16 1.03 2.42
C TYR A 239 -24.86 0.09 3.40
N PHE A 240 -24.78 0.41 4.69
CA PHE A 240 -25.41 -0.38 5.74
C PHE A 240 -26.73 0.23 6.18
N PRO A 241 -27.84 -0.55 6.21
CA PRO A 241 -29.15 -0.04 6.64
C PRO A 241 -29.14 0.44 8.09
N CYS A 242 -29.77 1.59 8.33
CA CYS A 242 -29.97 2.16 9.67
C CYS A 242 -30.94 1.35 10.54
N SER A 243 -31.68 0.42 9.95
CA SER A 243 -32.49 -0.57 10.67
C SER A 243 -31.64 -1.56 11.48
N ASN A 244 -30.34 -1.67 11.19
CA ASN A 244 -29.41 -2.45 11.99
C ASN A 244 -29.03 -1.69 13.28
N SER A 245 -29.39 -2.24 14.44
CA SER A 245 -29.15 -1.61 15.75
C SER A 245 -27.69 -1.32 16.06
N GLN A 246 -26.76 -2.18 15.61
CA GLN A 246 -25.32 -1.97 15.80
C GLN A 246 -24.83 -0.76 14.98
N ILE A 247 -25.29 -0.65 13.73
CA ILE A 247 -24.97 0.49 12.84
C ILE A 247 -25.59 1.77 13.38
N LEU A 248 -26.86 1.72 13.81
CA LEU A 248 -27.57 2.84 14.41
C LEU A 248 -26.84 3.38 15.64
N HIS A 249 -26.37 2.51 16.54
CA HIS A 249 -25.63 2.92 17.73
C HIS A 249 -24.32 3.63 17.38
N GLN A 250 -23.57 3.11 16.41
CA GLN A 250 -22.27 3.65 16.02
C GLN A 250 -22.40 4.95 15.20
N TYR A 251 -23.45 5.09 14.39
CA TYR A 251 -23.65 6.20 13.44
C TYR A 251 -24.99 6.92 13.66
N ASN A 252 -25.29 7.19 14.93
CA ASN A 252 -26.60 7.71 15.36
C ASN A 252 -26.99 9.02 14.65
N GLU A 253 -26.03 9.92 14.44
CA GLU A 253 -26.31 11.22 13.81
C GLU A 253 -26.82 11.07 12.36
N ILE A 254 -26.22 10.17 11.58
CA ILE A 254 -26.61 9.94 10.18
C ILE A 254 -27.95 9.21 10.13
N CYS A 255 -28.11 8.19 10.96
CA CYS A 255 -29.28 7.33 10.94
C CYS A 255 -30.52 7.96 11.56
N SER A 256 -30.42 8.58 12.73
CA SER A 256 -31.59 9.20 13.39
C SER A 256 -32.12 10.42 12.64
N ASN A 257 -31.25 11.10 11.89
CA ASN A 257 -31.65 12.23 11.04
C ASN A 257 -31.99 11.81 9.60
N ASN A 258 -31.94 10.52 9.26
CA ASN A 258 -32.31 10.01 7.94
C ASN A 258 -31.58 10.74 6.79
N LEU A 259 -30.27 10.99 6.96
CA LEU A 259 -29.53 11.89 6.05
C LEU A 259 -29.25 11.28 4.67
N ILE A 260 -29.14 9.95 4.57
CA ILE A 260 -28.68 9.27 3.36
C ILE A 260 -29.62 8.11 3.04
N LYS A 261 -30.23 8.13 1.85
CA LYS A 261 -31.03 7.00 1.34
C LYS A 261 -30.13 5.87 0.85
N CYS A 262 -30.57 4.63 1.05
CA CYS A 262 -29.90 3.47 0.50
C CYS A 262 -29.96 3.47 -1.04
N PRO A 263 -28.94 2.95 -1.75
CA PRO A 263 -28.92 2.98 -3.22
C PRO A 263 -29.98 2.11 -3.90
N LYS A 264 -30.48 1.06 -3.23
CA LYS A 264 -31.36 0.04 -3.82
C LYS A 264 -32.70 -0.13 -3.11
N THR A 265 -32.92 0.55 -1.99
CA THR A 265 -34.14 0.45 -1.18
C THR A 265 -34.60 1.84 -0.76
N ASP A 266 -35.86 1.96 -0.31
CA ASP A 266 -36.40 3.21 0.23
C ASP A 266 -35.97 3.50 1.68
N GLU A 267 -35.13 2.63 2.26
CA GLU A 267 -34.59 2.80 3.62
C GLU A 267 -33.45 3.84 3.66
N TYR A 268 -33.02 4.18 4.87
CA TYR A 268 -31.86 5.03 5.12
C TYR A 268 -30.64 4.19 5.49
N CYS A 269 -29.46 4.63 5.04
CA CYS A 269 -28.21 3.89 5.15
C CYS A 269 -27.06 4.79 5.63
N VAL A 270 -26.02 4.15 6.15
CA VAL A 270 -24.71 4.79 6.39
C VAL A 270 -23.72 4.29 5.34
N PRO A 271 -23.06 5.18 4.58
CA PRO A 271 -21.91 4.82 3.76
C PRO A 271 -20.69 4.64 4.65
N ILE A 272 -20.09 3.46 4.61
CA ILE A 272 -18.83 3.17 5.31
C ILE A 272 -17.76 2.85 4.28
N HIS A 273 -16.63 3.56 4.40
CA HIS A 273 -15.46 3.40 3.56
C HIS A 273 -14.56 2.30 4.11
N PHE A 274 -14.11 1.41 3.23
CA PHE A 274 -13.12 0.41 3.56
C PHE A 274 -11.96 0.48 2.58
N GLY A 275 -10.75 0.65 3.11
CA GLY A 275 -9.51 0.53 2.35
C GLY A 275 -9.31 -0.91 1.89
N LEU A 276 -9.11 -1.10 0.58
CA LEU A 276 -8.83 -2.41 -0.01
C LEU A 276 -7.36 -2.81 0.10
N ASP A 277 -6.53 -1.86 0.54
CA ASP A 277 -5.13 -1.98 0.89
C ASP A 277 -4.89 -2.69 2.25
N LYS A 278 -5.86 -2.59 3.17
CA LYS A 278 -5.74 -3.14 4.52
C LYS A 278 -6.11 -4.61 4.65
N THR A 279 -6.48 -5.27 3.55
CA THR A 279 -6.78 -6.70 3.62
C THR A 279 -5.51 -7.45 4.02
N ALA A 280 -5.61 -8.38 4.96
CA ALA A 280 -4.50 -9.24 5.38
C ALA A 280 -3.91 -10.11 4.25
N PHE A 281 -4.47 -10.04 3.05
CA PHE A 281 -3.96 -10.66 1.82
C PHE A 281 -2.89 -9.81 1.17
N SER A 282 -2.96 -8.47 1.29
CA SER A 282 -2.04 -7.51 0.66
C SER A 282 -1.88 -7.64 -0.86
N ASP A 283 -2.53 -8.60 -1.50
CA ASP A 283 -2.90 -8.45 -2.88
C ASP A 283 -3.88 -7.28 -2.99
N LEU A 284 -3.55 -6.29 -3.81
CA LEU A 284 -4.53 -5.28 -4.25
C LEU A 284 -5.50 -5.93 -5.26
N ILE A 285 -6.19 -7.01 -4.85
CA ILE A 285 -7.24 -7.71 -5.63
C ILE A 285 -8.47 -6.82 -5.67
N PHE A 286 -8.55 -6.02 -6.72
CA PHE A 286 -9.60 -5.05 -6.86
C PHE A 286 -10.61 -5.49 -7.92
N SER A 287 -11.85 -5.74 -7.50
CA SER A 287 -12.96 -5.89 -8.44
C SER A 287 -13.76 -4.60 -8.45
N SER A 288 -13.50 -3.78 -9.46
CA SER A 288 -14.18 -2.49 -9.58
C SER A 288 -15.69 -2.64 -9.57
N ASN A 289 -16.33 -1.72 -8.86
CA ASN A 289 -17.76 -1.48 -8.96
C ASN A 289 -18.04 0.01 -8.81
N LYS A 290 -19.31 0.38 -8.96
CA LYS A 290 -19.76 1.78 -8.90
C LYS A 290 -19.49 2.48 -7.57
N ASN A 291 -19.10 1.74 -6.53
CA ASN A 291 -18.85 2.27 -5.18
C ASN A 291 -17.35 2.31 -4.85
N THR A 292 -16.46 2.25 -5.86
CA THR A 292 -15.02 2.45 -5.66
C THR A 292 -14.67 3.92 -5.73
N PHE A 293 -13.78 4.38 -4.84
CA PHE A 293 -13.23 5.73 -4.85
C PHE A 293 -11.70 5.70 -4.70
N ALA A 294 -11.05 6.76 -5.17
CA ALA A 294 -9.63 7.00 -4.91
C ALA A 294 -9.46 7.47 -3.46
N GLY A 295 -8.81 6.66 -2.64
CA GLY A 295 -8.46 6.98 -1.26
C GLY A 295 -7.18 7.80 -1.14
N THR A 296 -6.49 7.63 -0.02
CA THR A 296 -5.25 8.37 0.27
C THR A 296 -4.12 7.97 -0.69
N GLY A 297 -3.28 8.93 -1.06
CA GLY A 297 -2.07 8.67 -1.85
C GLY A 297 -1.08 7.73 -1.14
N HIS A 298 -0.46 6.84 -1.91
CA HIS A 298 0.53 5.90 -1.42
C HIS A 298 1.69 5.78 -2.40
N ALA A 299 2.88 5.51 -1.87
CA ALA A 299 4.10 5.34 -2.63
C ALA A 299 4.67 3.94 -2.37
N VAL A 300 5.03 3.25 -3.45
CA VAL A 300 5.64 1.92 -3.45
C VAL A 300 6.79 1.88 -4.45
N VAL A 301 7.57 0.80 -4.43
CA VAL A 301 8.65 0.60 -5.41
C VAL A 301 8.20 -0.40 -6.45
N LEU A 302 8.07 0.04 -7.70
CA LEU A 302 7.73 -0.83 -8.82
C LEU A 302 8.96 -1.66 -9.23
N VAL A 303 8.81 -2.98 -9.18
CA VAL A 303 9.91 -3.94 -9.44
C VAL A 303 9.63 -4.89 -10.59
N GLY A 304 8.39 -4.95 -11.07
CA GLY A 304 8.04 -5.84 -12.16
C GLY A 304 6.62 -5.69 -12.68
N TYR A 305 6.27 -6.55 -13.62
CA TYR A 305 4.91 -6.75 -14.11
C TYR A 305 4.74 -8.16 -14.65
N ASN A 306 3.49 -8.64 -14.69
CA ASN A 306 3.15 -9.93 -15.26
C ASN A 306 1.76 -9.90 -15.91
N ASP A 307 1.71 -9.95 -17.24
CA ASP A 307 0.47 -9.98 -18.04
C ASP A 307 -0.30 -11.29 -17.92
N ASN A 308 0.37 -12.36 -17.49
CA ASN A 308 -0.19 -13.70 -17.46
C ASN A 308 -0.68 -14.09 -16.06
N PHE A 309 -0.27 -13.39 -15.01
CA PHE A 309 -0.73 -13.65 -13.66
C PHE A 309 -2.24 -13.42 -13.56
N VAL A 310 -2.94 -14.40 -13.00
CA VAL A 310 -4.38 -14.38 -12.82
C VAL A 310 -4.68 -14.40 -11.34
N VAL A 311 -5.34 -13.36 -10.86
CA VAL A 311 -5.70 -13.23 -9.46
C VAL A 311 -6.85 -14.20 -9.14
N ARG A 312 -6.56 -15.23 -8.35
CA ARG A 312 -7.54 -16.27 -7.99
C ARG A 312 -8.52 -15.75 -6.93
N LYS A 313 -9.81 -15.76 -7.24
CA LYS A 313 -10.89 -15.49 -6.27
C LYS A 313 -11.38 -16.80 -5.66
N LYS A 314 -11.46 -16.88 -4.32
CA LYS A 314 -12.14 -18.00 -3.63
C LYS A 314 -13.65 -17.80 -3.49
N LEU A 315 -14.20 -16.64 -3.85
CA LEU A 315 -15.63 -16.37 -3.71
C LEU A 315 -16.35 -16.07 -5.02
N PHE A 316 -17.49 -16.73 -5.14
CA PHE A 316 -18.34 -16.84 -6.31
C PHE A 316 -19.24 -15.62 -6.45
N ASN A 317 -18.99 -14.87 -7.51
CA ASN A 317 -20.07 -14.35 -8.33
C ASN A 317 -19.59 -14.46 -9.78
N ASP A 318 -20.16 -15.38 -10.56
CA ASP A 318 -19.79 -15.67 -11.96
C ASP A 318 -19.89 -14.43 -12.88
N SER A 319 -20.51 -13.36 -12.40
CA SER A 319 -20.64 -12.08 -13.10
C SER A 319 -19.39 -11.18 -13.03
N GLN A 320 -18.42 -11.46 -12.14
CA GLN A 320 -17.23 -10.61 -12.03
C GLN A 320 -16.06 -11.14 -12.87
N LYS A 321 -15.54 -10.27 -13.74
CA LYS A 321 -14.34 -10.54 -14.56
C LYS A 321 -13.17 -10.99 -13.68
N MET A 322 -12.49 -12.07 -14.09
CA MET A 322 -11.21 -12.46 -13.50
C MET A 322 -10.16 -11.39 -13.84
N LEU A 323 -9.43 -10.92 -12.83
CA LEU A 323 -8.36 -9.96 -13.04
C LEU A 323 -7.13 -10.70 -13.55
N LYS A 324 -6.59 -10.21 -14.66
CA LYS A 324 -5.41 -10.75 -15.31
C LYS A 324 -4.49 -9.60 -15.70
N GLY A 325 -3.21 -9.75 -15.44
CA GLY A 325 -2.22 -8.73 -15.77
C GLY A 325 -2.15 -7.63 -14.72
N GLY A 326 -0.92 -7.28 -14.32
CA GLY A 326 -0.70 -6.27 -13.30
C GLY A 326 0.76 -5.90 -13.11
N PHE A 327 0.97 -4.83 -12.35
CA PHE A 327 2.26 -4.42 -11.83
C PHE A 327 2.58 -5.16 -10.54
N ILE A 328 3.87 -5.36 -10.28
CA ILE A 328 4.39 -5.95 -9.04
C ILE A 328 5.20 -4.89 -8.33
N ALA A 329 4.79 -4.54 -7.11
CA ALA A 329 5.41 -3.49 -6.34
C ALA A 329 5.82 -3.96 -4.94
N LYS A 330 7.03 -3.61 -4.51
CA LYS A 330 7.50 -3.80 -3.15
C LYS A 330 6.87 -2.73 -2.26
N ASN A 331 6.21 -3.15 -1.18
CA ASN A 331 5.56 -2.25 -0.24
C ASN A 331 6.36 -2.06 1.06
N SER A 332 5.86 -1.16 1.91
CA SER A 332 6.42 -0.82 3.24
C SER A 332 5.46 -1.14 4.40
N TRP A 333 4.68 -2.23 4.32
CA TRP A 333 3.78 -2.70 5.39
C TRP A 333 4.24 -4.00 6.06
N GLY A 334 5.55 -4.24 6.04
CA GLY A 334 6.18 -5.45 6.54
C GLY A 334 6.09 -6.60 5.55
N ASP A 335 6.00 -7.80 6.09
CA ASP A 335 5.92 -9.05 5.35
C ASP A 335 4.53 -9.35 4.78
N LYS A 336 3.55 -8.45 4.95
CA LYS A 336 2.21 -8.59 4.36
C LYS A 336 2.28 -8.44 2.85
N GLY A 337 2.19 -9.55 2.14
CA GLY A 337 2.08 -9.57 0.69
C GLY A 337 2.36 -10.95 0.17
N HIS A 338 2.79 -10.96 -1.08
CA HIS A 338 3.27 -12.16 -1.73
C HIS A 338 4.77 -12.10 -1.92
N SER A 339 5.36 -13.25 -2.27
CA SER A 339 6.70 -13.30 -2.84
C SER A 339 6.69 -12.75 -4.27
N LEU A 340 7.85 -12.28 -4.73
CA LEU A 340 7.98 -11.84 -6.14
C LEU A 340 7.81 -13.04 -7.07
N GLU A 341 8.40 -14.17 -6.73
CA GLU A 341 8.39 -15.42 -7.49
C GLU A 341 6.97 -15.92 -7.75
N TYR A 342 6.08 -15.84 -6.75
CA TYR A 342 4.67 -16.19 -6.92
C TYR A 342 3.97 -15.26 -7.91
N LEU A 343 4.17 -13.95 -7.78
CA LEU A 343 3.56 -12.95 -8.67
C LEU A 343 4.13 -13.00 -10.10
N MET A 344 5.36 -13.49 -10.25
CA MET A 344 5.96 -13.81 -11.55
C MET A 344 5.47 -15.15 -12.13
N GLY A 345 4.80 -15.99 -11.33
CA GLY A 345 4.30 -17.30 -11.73
C GLY A 345 5.36 -18.39 -11.75
N GLU A 346 6.44 -18.21 -10.99
CA GLU A 346 7.57 -19.13 -10.89
C GLU A 346 7.34 -20.23 -9.84
N ILE A 347 6.49 -19.96 -8.85
CA ILE A 347 6.07 -20.91 -7.83
C ILE A 347 4.55 -21.07 -7.77
N SER A 348 4.10 -22.23 -7.29
CA SER A 348 2.68 -22.55 -7.10
C SER A 348 2.08 -21.88 -5.86
N ASP A 349 0.75 -21.81 -5.79
CA ASP A 349 0.04 -21.35 -4.58
C ASP A 349 0.42 -22.14 -3.32
N ASP A 350 0.75 -23.43 -3.47
CA ASP A 350 1.15 -24.28 -2.34
C ASP A 350 2.54 -23.92 -1.84
N GLN A 351 3.49 -23.71 -2.75
CA GLN A 351 4.83 -23.21 -2.41
C GLN A 351 4.76 -21.79 -1.84
N GLU A 352 3.93 -20.92 -2.41
CA GLU A 352 3.70 -19.58 -1.88
C GLU A 352 3.15 -19.64 -0.46
N ARG A 353 2.24 -20.55 -0.15
CA ARG A 353 1.74 -20.74 1.23
C ARG A 353 2.80 -21.24 2.22
N LEU A 354 3.91 -21.80 1.74
CA LEU A 354 5.08 -22.10 2.57
C LEU A 354 5.88 -20.83 2.91
N ILE A 355 5.99 -19.93 1.94
CA ILE A 355 6.83 -18.73 2.02
C ILE A 355 6.05 -17.56 2.66
N CYS A 356 4.87 -17.27 2.11
CA CYS A 356 3.94 -16.21 2.51
C CYS A 356 2.55 -16.80 2.81
N PRO A 357 2.37 -17.55 3.93
CA PRO A 357 1.08 -18.12 4.31
C PRO A 357 -0.06 -17.10 4.42
N ASN A 358 0.24 -15.83 4.72
CA ASN A 358 -0.77 -14.78 4.92
C ASN A 358 -1.88 -15.28 5.87
N LYS A 359 -1.52 -15.52 7.13
CA LYS A 359 -2.39 -16.19 8.11
C LYS A 359 -3.62 -15.38 8.54
N ASP A 360 -3.50 -14.05 8.53
CA ASP A 360 -4.56 -13.13 8.99
C ASP A 360 -5.69 -12.99 7.96
N SER A 361 -5.59 -13.78 6.90
CA SER A 361 -6.27 -13.55 5.67
C SER A 361 -7.55 -14.37 5.60
N VAL A 362 -8.69 -13.67 5.54
CA VAL A 362 -10.05 -14.24 5.66
C VAL A 362 -10.35 -15.37 4.65
N MET A 363 -9.89 -15.25 3.40
CA MET A 363 -9.95 -16.30 2.36
C MET A 363 -9.15 -17.58 2.69
N ASN A 364 -8.27 -17.56 3.69
CA ASN A 364 -7.53 -18.74 4.19
C ASN A 364 -8.20 -19.36 5.42
N TRP A 365 -9.38 -18.87 5.83
CA TRP A 365 -10.13 -19.43 6.94
C TRP A 365 -11.03 -20.58 6.47
N ASN A 366 -10.79 -21.78 7.00
CA ASN A 366 -11.54 -22.98 6.63
C ASN A 366 -12.92 -23.01 7.29
N PRO A 367 -14.01 -23.20 6.53
CA PRO A 367 -15.35 -23.24 7.08
C PRO A 367 -15.73 -24.62 7.66
N ALA A 368 -16.75 -24.64 8.51
CA ALA A 368 -17.37 -25.84 9.07
C ALA A 368 -18.86 -25.94 8.71
N ASN A 369 -19.39 -27.17 8.72
CA ASN A 369 -20.83 -27.39 8.65
C ASN A 369 -21.43 -27.38 10.07
N LEU A 370 -22.62 -26.77 10.22
CA LEU A 370 -23.37 -26.72 11.47
C LEU A 370 -23.54 -28.09 12.13
N SER A 371 -23.87 -29.14 11.36
CA SER A 371 -24.08 -30.49 11.91
C SER A 371 -22.83 -31.02 12.63
N CYS A 372 -21.64 -30.67 12.14
CA CYS A 372 -20.39 -31.09 12.77
C CYS A 372 -20.11 -30.31 14.06
N ILE A 373 -20.30 -28.98 14.04
CA ILE A 373 -20.13 -28.14 15.24
C ILE A 373 -21.18 -28.48 16.31
N ASN A 374 -22.39 -28.85 15.89
CA ASN A 374 -23.45 -29.35 16.78
C ASN A 374 -23.01 -30.57 17.58
N LYS A 375 -22.21 -31.45 16.99
CA LYS A 375 -21.73 -32.70 17.62
C LYS A 375 -20.44 -32.51 18.42
N THR A 376 -19.49 -31.80 17.85
CA THR A 376 -18.10 -31.80 18.35
C THR A 376 -17.77 -30.60 19.23
N ARG A 377 -18.41 -29.45 19.00
CA ARG A 377 -17.97 -28.14 19.53
C ARG A 377 -16.47 -27.84 19.28
N ASP A 378 -15.87 -28.51 18.29
CA ASP A 378 -14.47 -28.34 17.94
C ASP A 378 -14.31 -28.22 16.41
N PRO A 379 -14.09 -27.01 15.89
CA PRO A 379 -13.85 -26.77 14.46
C PRO A 379 -12.72 -27.64 13.87
N SER A 380 -11.68 -27.97 14.64
CA SER A 380 -10.56 -28.79 14.14
C SER A 380 -10.93 -30.25 13.86
N LEU A 381 -12.05 -30.73 14.41
CA LEU A 381 -12.60 -32.05 14.09
C LEU A 381 -13.56 -32.01 12.89
N CYS A 382 -13.93 -30.81 12.44
CA CYS A 382 -14.79 -30.56 11.29
C CYS A 382 -13.98 -30.25 10.05
N SER A 383 -14.51 -30.58 8.88
CA SER A 383 -13.90 -30.23 7.59
C SER A 383 -12.50 -30.80 7.33
N LYS A 384 -12.25 -32.04 7.79
CA LYS A 384 -10.98 -32.75 7.54
C LYS A 384 -10.69 -33.04 6.05
N ASP A 385 -11.70 -32.88 5.19
CA ASP A 385 -11.61 -32.88 3.73
C ASP A 385 -10.93 -31.64 3.15
N ILE A 386 -10.70 -30.60 3.97
CA ILE A 386 -10.00 -29.37 3.58
C ILE A 386 -8.64 -29.37 4.28
N SER A 387 -7.57 -29.33 3.47
CA SER A 387 -6.20 -29.15 3.92
C SER A 387 -5.63 -27.84 3.36
N ILE A 388 -4.95 -27.08 4.19
CA ILE A 388 -4.25 -25.85 3.78
C ILE A 388 -2.82 -25.91 4.31
N ILE A 389 -1.88 -25.64 3.41
CA ILE A 389 -0.50 -25.34 3.79
C ILE A 389 -0.47 -23.96 4.47
N ASP A 390 0.08 -23.90 5.69
CA ASP A 390 0.17 -22.70 6.53
C ASP A 390 1.60 -22.60 7.06
N GLY A 391 2.50 -22.07 6.22
CA GLY A 391 3.94 -22.08 6.47
C GLY A 391 4.47 -23.51 6.46
N ASN A 392 5.29 -23.89 7.45
CA ASN A 392 5.88 -25.23 7.54
C ASN A 392 4.88 -26.34 7.98
N GLN A 393 3.58 -26.05 8.07
CA GLN A 393 2.58 -27.01 8.53
C GLN A 393 1.46 -27.18 7.51
N THR A 394 0.89 -28.39 7.45
CA THR A 394 -0.40 -28.61 6.80
C THR A 394 -1.48 -28.66 7.85
N THR A 395 -2.40 -27.70 7.81
CA THR A 395 -3.54 -27.63 8.71
C THR A 395 -4.74 -28.36 8.11
N PHE A 396 -5.40 -29.17 8.93
CA PHE A 396 -6.63 -29.86 8.57
C PHE A 396 -7.79 -29.32 9.40
N GLY A 397 -8.94 -29.27 8.77
CA GLY A 397 -10.18 -28.92 9.44
C GLY A 397 -10.47 -27.42 9.48
N ALA A 398 -11.57 -27.08 10.14
CA ALA A 398 -12.08 -25.72 10.16
C ALA A 398 -11.33 -24.84 11.15
N HIS A 399 -11.17 -23.56 10.81
CA HIS A 399 -10.45 -22.60 11.64
C HIS A 399 -11.38 -22.01 12.70
N THR A 400 -10.94 -22.08 13.96
CA THR A 400 -11.61 -21.42 15.09
C THR A 400 -11.32 -19.92 15.03
N LEU A 401 -12.36 -19.10 15.17
CA LEU A 401 -12.27 -17.64 15.17
C LEU A 401 -12.70 -17.08 16.53
N ILE A 402 -11.99 -16.05 17.00
CA ILE A 402 -12.31 -15.28 18.20
C ILE A 402 -12.67 -13.85 17.84
N CYS A 403 -13.54 -13.24 18.63
CA CYS A 403 -13.91 -11.83 18.48
C CYS A 403 -12.81 -10.92 19.05
N ILE A 404 -12.43 -9.90 18.29
CA ILE A 404 -11.47 -8.85 18.69
C ILE A 404 -12.08 -7.44 18.69
N ASN A 405 -13.35 -7.31 18.27
CA ASN A 405 -14.06 -6.03 18.24
C ASN A 405 -15.55 -6.22 18.57
N GLU A 406 -15.95 -5.78 19.77
CA GLU A 406 -17.31 -5.93 20.30
C GLU A 406 -18.40 -5.21 19.50
N SER A 407 -18.01 -4.25 18.65
CA SER A 407 -18.96 -3.57 17.76
C SER A 407 -19.54 -4.51 16.69
N HIS A 408 -18.91 -5.67 16.45
CA HIS A 408 -19.27 -6.61 15.39
C HIS A 408 -19.55 -8.03 15.88
N CYS A 409 -19.11 -8.39 17.09
CA CYS A 409 -19.21 -9.74 17.63
C CYS A 409 -19.17 -9.75 19.17
N GLU A 410 -19.27 -10.92 19.80
CA GLU A 410 -19.26 -11.08 21.26
C GLU A 410 -17.98 -11.77 21.72
N ILE A 411 -17.20 -11.15 22.62
CA ILE A 411 -15.89 -11.66 23.07
C ILE A 411 -15.96 -13.05 23.72
N ASN A 412 -17.06 -13.37 24.42
CA ASN A 412 -17.19 -14.64 25.15
C ASN A 412 -17.65 -15.83 24.28
N HIS A 413 -17.70 -15.65 22.96
CA HIS A 413 -18.12 -16.68 22.02
C HIS A 413 -17.00 -17.10 21.08
N THR A 414 -17.15 -18.31 20.56
CA THR A 414 -16.30 -18.87 19.52
C THR A 414 -17.07 -18.91 18.20
N TYR A 415 -16.35 -18.65 17.13
CA TYR A 415 -16.92 -18.54 15.79
C TYR A 415 -16.21 -19.47 14.81
N VAL A 416 -16.90 -19.83 13.74
CA VAL A 416 -16.31 -20.51 12.57
C VAL A 416 -17.12 -20.12 11.34
N LEU A 417 -16.47 -19.93 10.19
CA LEU A 417 -17.18 -19.68 8.93
C LEU A 417 -18.09 -20.88 8.61
N MET A 418 -19.32 -20.63 8.16
CA MET A 418 -20.23 -21.70 7.78
C MET A 418 -19.95 -22.17 6.35
N ARG A 419 -20.11 -23.47 6.08
CA ARG A 419 -20.31 -24.03 4.73
C ARG A 419 -21.60 -24.84 4.67
N GLU A 420 -22.28 -24.81 3.52
CA GLU A 420 -23.57 -25.49 3.33
C GLU A 420 -23.43 -27.02 3.39
N SER A 421 -22.42 -27.57 2.70
CA SER A 421 -22.25 -29.01 2.57
C SER A 421 -20.77 -29.40 2.54
N LYS A 422 -20.50 -30.69 2.75
CA LYS A 422 -19.14 -31.24 2.62
C LYS A 422 -18.56 -31.13 1.20
N LYS A 423 -19.40 -31.00 0.17
CA LYS A 423 -18.95 -30.90 -1.23
C LYS A 423 -18.42 -29.50 -1.57
N LEU A 424 -18.80 -28.49 -0.80
CA LEU A 424 -18.36 -27.12 -0.99
C LEU A 424 -17.23 -26.83 0.01
N HIS A 425 -16.08 -26.40 -0.50
CA HIS A 425 -14.92 -26.02 0.31
C HIS A 425 -14.91 -24.51 0.63
N THR A 426 -15.90 -23.76 0.12
CA THR A 426 -16.03 -22.32 0.29
C THR A 426 -17.00 -21.96 1.43
N PRO A 427 -16.80 -20.81 2.08
CA PRO A 427 -17.73 -20.32 3.08
C PRO A 427 -19.03 -19.81 2.43
N VAL A 428 -20.12 -19.83 3.20
CA VAL A 428 -21.40 -19.25 2.79
C VAL A 428 -21.31 -17.73 2.87
N VAL A 429 -21.45 -17.09 1.71
CA VAL A 429 -21.49 -15.64 1.57
C VAL A 429 -22.70 -15.29 0.71
N SER A 430 -23.55 -14.39 1.21
CA SER A 430 -24.72 -13.87 0.49
C SER A 430 -24.55 -12.38 0.22
N LEU A 431 -25.30 -11.83 -0.72
CA LEU A 431 -25.36 -10.39 -0.93
C LEU A 431 -26.56 -9.81 -0.18
N SER A 432 -26.34 -8.73 0.56
CA SER A 432 -27.45 -7.93 1.10
C SER A 432 -28.20 -7.23 -0.03
N LEU A 433 -29.37 -6.64 0.28
CA LEU A 433 -30.13 -5.83 -0.68
C LEU A 433 -29.34 -4.64 -1.25
N ASN A 434 -28.31 -4.18 -0.53
CA ASN A 434 -27.41 -3.10 -0.93
C ASN A 434 -26.03 -3.62 -1.41
N ASP A 435 -25.98 -4.86 -1.91
CA ASP A 435 -24.77 -5.53 -2.45
C ASP A 435 -23.61 -5.69 -1.46
N VAL A 436 -23.86 -5.65 -0.16
CA VAL A 436 -22.81 -5.95 0.83
C VAL A 436 -22.63 -7.47 0.90
N PRO A 437 -21.41 -8.01 0.71
CA PRO A 437 -21.16 -9.44 0.87
C PRO A 437 -21.18 -9.82 2.35
N ILE A 438 -22.24 -10.50 2.78
CA ILE A 438 -22.49 -10.91 4.15
C ILE A 438 -21.98 -12.31 4.39
N ALA A 439 -21.11 -12.47 5.38
CA ALA A 439 -20.62 -13.76 5.81
C ALA A 439 -21.59 -14.43 6.78
N THR A 440 -21.82 -15.73 6.60
CA THR A 440 -22.54 -16.56 7.57
C THR A 440 -21.55 -17.33 8.45
N LEU A 441 -21.68 -17.17 9.77
CA LEU A 441 -20.83 -17.81 10.78
C LEU A 441 -21.67 -18.70 11.69
N ILE A 442 -21.03 -19.72 12.28
CA ILE A 442 -21.59 -20.50 13.38
C ILE A 442 -21.00 -19.95 14.67
N LYS A 443 -21.84 -19.37 15.52
CA LYS A 443 -21.52 -18.89 16.86
C LYS A 443 -21.80 -19.99 17.87
N PHE A 444 -20.86 -20.27 18.76
CA PHE A 444 -21.04 -21.27 19.81
C PHE A 444 -20.21 -20.97 21.05
N THR A 445 -20.52 -21.66 22.14
CA THR A 445 -19.66 -21.74 23.33
C THR A 445 -19.18 -23.18 23.48
N LYS A 446 -18.07 -23.39 24.20
CA LYS A 446 -17.62 -24.74 24.57
C LYS A 446 -18.63 -25.47 25.47
N ASN A 447 -19.57 -24.74 26.08
CA ASN A 447 -20.61 -25.32 26.92
C ASN A 447 -21.68 -26.01 26.05
N LEU A 448 -21.85 -27.32 26.26
CA LEU A 448 -22.79 -28.17 25.52
C LEU A 448 -24.27 -27.83 25.80
N SER A 449 -24.57 -27.12 26.89
CA SER A 449 -25.95 -26.76 27.25
C SER A 449 -26.58 -25.71 26.32
N LYS A 450 -25.78 -25.03 25.49
CA LYS A 450 -26.28 -24.11 24.46
C LYS A 450 -26.00 -24.69 23.08
N ASN A 451 -27.03 -24.69 22.23
CA ASN A 451 -26.89 -25.05 20.83
C ASN A 451 -26.11 -23.97 20.07
N PRO A 452 -25.29 -24.33 19.06
CA PRO A 452 -24.68 -23.38 18.16
C PRO A 452 -25.76 -22.64 17.38
N GLU A 453 -25.47 -21.38 17.08
CA GLU A 453 -26.36 -20.48 16.39
C GLU A 453 -25.75 -20.10 15.05
N ILE A 454 -26.56 -20.07 13.99
CA ILE A 454 -26.15 -19.47 12.72
C ILE A 454 -26.38 -17.98 12.83
N ILE A 455 -25.33 -17.19 12.56
CA ILE A 455 -25.41 -15.74 12.54
C ILE A 455 -24.91 -15.20 11.20
N ASN A 456 -25.42 -14.04 10.80
CA ASN A 456 -24.94 -13.28 9.65
C ASN A 456 -24.24 -12.01 10.15
N ILE A 457 -23.04 -11.74 9.64
CA ILE A 457 -22.30 -10.53 10.00
C ILE A 457 -22.75 -9.39 9.10
N THR A 458 -23.73 -8.61 9.57
CA THR A 458 -24.37 -7.53 8.82
C THR A 458 -23.73 -6.15 9.04
N THR A 459 -22.61 -6.09 9.75
CA THR A 459 -21.88 -4.85 10.05
C THR A 459 -20.54 -4.74 9.35
N LEU A 460 -20.09 -5.80 8.68
CA LEU A 460 -18.84 -5.84 7.92
C LEU A 460 -19.02 -6.63 6.63
N PRO A 461 -18.40 -6.20 5.52
CA PRO A 461 -18.26 -7.04 4.34
C PRO A 461 -17.36 -8.25 4.64
N TYR A 462 -17.60 -9.39 3.97
CA TYR A 462 -16.88 -10.65 4.20
C TYR A 462 -15.34 -10.49 4.15
N HIS A 463 -14.79 -9.78 3.16
CA HIS A 463 -13.34 -9.60 2.99
C HIS A 463 -12.73 -8.73 4.10
N HIS A 464 -13.56 -8.04 4.88
CA HIS A 464 -13.18 -7.18 6.00
C HIS A 464 -13.45 -7.81 7.37
N LEU A 465 -13.77 -9.12 7.43
CA LEU A 465 -13.97 -9.80 8.72
C LEU A 465 -12.76 -9.74 9.66
N TYR A 466 -11.56 -9.49 9.15
CA TYR A 466 -10.36 -9.32 9.97
C TYR A 466 -10.43 -8.10 10.94
N TYR A 467 -11.35 -7.15 10.73
CA TYR A 467 -11.61 -6.08 11.72
C TYR A 467 -12.33 -6.57 12.97
N ALA A 468 -13.03 -7.69 12.89
CA ALA A 468 -13.85 -8.23 13.98
C ALA A 468 -13.33 -9.56 14.51
N PHE A 469 -12.66 -10.35 13.68
CA PHE A 469 -12.29 -11.71 14.01
C PHE A 469 -10.80 -11.97 13.78
N LYS A 470 -10.23 -12.83 14.63
CA LYS A 470 -8.89 -13.38 14.47
C LYS A 470 -8.93 -14.91 14.56
N LYS A 471 -8.09 -15.60 13.79
CA LYS A 471 -7.89 -17.05 13.93
C LYS A 471 -7.28 -17.35 15.31
N LEU A 472 -7.91 -18.26 16.04
CA LEU A 472 -7.34 -18.79 17.29
C LEU A 472 -6.23 -19.78 16.93
N GLU A 473 -4.98 -19.38 17.14
CA GLU A 473 -3.83 -20.28 17.03
C GLU A 473 -3.93 -21.31 18.18
N LYS A 474 -4.36 -22.54 17.88
CA LYS A 474 -4.24 -23.63 18.85
C LYS A 474 -2.76 -24.00 18.94
N VAL A 475 -2.15 -23.86 20.12
CA VAL A 475 -0.88 -24.49 20.49
C VAL A 475 -1.11 -26.01 20.64
N ASN A 476 -1.52 -26.67 19.57
CA ASN A 476 -1.59 -28.13 19.53
C ASN A 476 -0.43 -28.60 18.67
N GLN A 477 0.76 -28.51 19.28
CA GLN A 477 1.98 -29.17 18.84
C GLN A 477 1.69 -30.67 18.77
N ILE A 478 1.78 -31.24 17.58
CA ILE A 478 2.34 -32.58 17.43
C ILE A 478 3.73 -32.33 16.89
N SER A 479 4.68 -32.05 17.79
CA SER A 479 6.11 -32.10 17.49
C SER A 479 6.73 -33.12 18.44
N SER A 480 6.91 -34.36 17.98
CA SER A 480 8.18 -35.01 18.30
C SER A 480 9.26 -34.14 17.66
N ASN A 481 10.22 -33.69 18.47
CA ASN A 481 11.34 -32.82 18.15
C ASN A 481 11.13 -31.33 18.53
N GLU A 482 11.77 -30.94 19.64
CA GLU A 482 11.84 -29.59 20.24
C GLU A 482 12.59 -28.53 19.38
N HIS A 483 12.65 -28.69 18.06
CA HIS A 483 13.24 -27.71 17.14
C HIS A 483 12.22 -27.01 16.21
N SER A 484 10.93 -27.34 16.30
CA SER A 484 9.90 -26.83 15.38
C SER A 484 8.93 -25.81 15.98
N ASN A 485 9.34 -25.03 16.99
CA ASN A 485 8.56 -23.87 17.47
C ASN A 485 8.65 -22.66 16.51
N LYS A 486 8.57 -22.91 15.19
CA LYS A 486 8.41 -21.86 14.20
C LYS A 486 6.92 -21.67 13.95
N ILE A 487 6.38 -20.60 14.52
CA ILE A 487 5.05 -20.08 14.23
C ILE A 487 4.93 -19.92 12.71
N SER A 488 3.77 -20.26 12.11
CA SER A 488 3.43 -20.05 10.69
C SER A 488 3.42 -18.55 10.34
N GLN A 489 4.60 -17.93 10.28
CA GLN A 489 4.81 -16.55 9.88
C GLN A 489 5.37 -16.53 8.46
N ASN A 490 5.11 -15.44 7.75
CA ASN A 490 5.75 -15.18 6.47
C ASN A 490 7.27 -15.23 6.67
N ILE A 491 7.99 -15.88 5.74
CA ILE A 491 9.45 -15.93 5.79
C ILE A 491 9.94 -14.49 5.71
N GLN A 492 10.61 -14.06 6.79
CA GLN A 492 11.15 -12.72 6.90
C GLN A 492 11.97 -12.39 5.64
N ASN A 493 11.81 -11.18 5.13
CA ASN A 493 12.49 -10.69 3.93
C ASN A 493 12.05 -11.33 2.60
N ARG A 494 11.00 -12.17 2.54
CA ARG A 494 10.53 -12.77 1.26
C ARG A 494 9.20 -12.25 0.77
N CYS A 495 8.36 -11.82 1.69
CA CYS A 495 7.00 -11.39 1.42
C CYS A 495 6.89 -9.86 1.46
N GLY A 496 5.74 -9.34 1.03
CA GLY A 496 5.44 -7.90 1.05
C GLY A 496 5.44 -7.24 -0.32
N TYR A 497 5.40 -8.03 -1.39
CA TYR A 497 5.06 -7.56 -2.73
C TYR A 497 3.55 -7.53 -2.92
N LEU A 498 3.07 -6.48 -3.59
CA LEU A 498 1.68 -6.32 -3.99
C LEU A 498 1.56 -6.60 -5.48
N PHE A 499 0.48 -7.27 -5.86
CA PHE A 499 0.03 -7.30 -7.24
C PHE A 499 -1.02 -6.20 -7.47
N ILE A 500 -0.78 -5.32 -8.44
CA ILE A 500 -1.65 -4.19 -8.78
C ILE A 500 -2.22 -4.42 -10.19
N PRO A 501 -3.45 -4.95 -10.33
CA PRO A 501 -4.05 -5.24 -11.62
C PRO A 501 -4.15 -4.01 -12.51
N TYR A 502 -3.97 -4.17 -13.83
CA TYR A 502 -4.11 -3.05 -14.77
C TYR A 502 -5.52 -2.47 -14.79
N ASP A 503 -6.53 -3.31 -14.62
CA ASP A 503 -7.92 -2.87 -14.50
C ASP A 503 -8.07 -1.92 -13.30
N THR A 504 -7.40 -2.18 -12.16
CA THR A 504 -7.36 -1.26 -11.00
C THR A 504 -6.80 0.10 -11.35
N ILE A 505 -5.65 0.12 -12.02
CA ILE A 505 -4.99 1.36 -12.43
C ILE A 505 -5.91 2.17 -13.36
N ASN A 506 -6.51 1.50 -14.35
CA ASN A 506 -7.41 2.15 -15.29
C ASN A 506 -8.67 2.72 -14.61
N GLU A 507 -9.20 2.05 -13.59
CA GLU A 507 -10.34 2.56 -12.82
C GLU A 507 -9.95 3.73 -11.92
N LEU A 508 -8.81 3.65 -11.23
CA LEU A 508 -8.31 4.77 -10.42
C LEU A 508 -8.02 6.01 -11.27
N TYR A 509 -7.53 5.85 -12.51
CA TYR A 509 -7.40 6.96 -13.45
C TYR A 509 -8.74 7.66 -13.77
N LYS A 510 -9.84 6.90 -13.85
CA LYS A 510 -11.19 7.48 -14.08
C LYS A 510 -11.72 8.22 -12.86
N LEU A 511 -11.27 7.82 -11.67
CA LEU A 511 -11.68 8.40 -10.39
C LEU A 511 -10.83 9.62 -9.99
N ARG A 512 -9.86 10.03 -10.82
CA ARG A 512 -8.95 11.14 -10.53
C ARG A 512 -9.71 12.46 -10.43
N GLY A 513 -9.49 13.17 -9.32
CA GLY A 513 -10.01 14.50 -9.02
C GLY A 513 -8.88 15.49 -8.72
N ILE A 514 -9.23 16.71 -8.30
CA ILE A 514 -8.24 17.77 -7.99
C ILE A 514 -7.33 17.37 -6.81
N ASP A 515 -7.84 16.58 -5.87
CA ASP A 515 -7.13 16.22 -4.63
C ASP A 515 -6.62 14.76 -4.59
N THR A 516 -6.66 14.04 -5.72
CA THR A 516 -6.22 12.64 -5.77
C THR A 516 -4.75 12.52 -6.14
N CYS A 517 -4.02 11.63 -5.47
CA CYS A 517 -2.64 11.30 -5.80
C CYS A 517 -2.51 10.84 -7.26
N ASP A 518 -1.41 11.25 -7.90
CA ASP A 518 -1.12 10.90 -9.27
C ASP A 518 -0.64 9.44 -9.38
N ILE A 519 -1.13 8.75 -10.41
CA ILE A 519 -0.59 7.45 -10.80
C ILE A 519 0.57 7.69 -11.75
N ILE A 520 1.79 7.63 -11.22
CA ILE A 520 3.00 7.94 -11.96
C ILE A 520 4.14 7.02 -11.51
N ALA A 521 4.93 6.54 -12.48
CA ALA A 521 6.18 5.86 -12.21
C ALA A 521 7.34 6.79 -12.54
N THR A 522 8.29 6.92 -11.61
CA THR A 522 9.45 7.81 -11.73
C THR A 522 10.75 7.03 -11.58
N ASP A 523 11.62 7.13 -12.59
CA ASP A 523 13.03 6.72 -12.53
C ASP A 523 13.82 7.86 -11.89
N ILE A 524 14.51 7.57 -10.79
CA ILE A 524 15.51 8.46 -10.20
C ILE A 524 16.83 7.70 -10.26
N GLU A 525 17.65 8.02 -11.26
CA GLU A 525 18.95 7.37 -11.44
C GLU A 525 19.96 7.96 -10.46
N ILE A 526 20.47 7.09 -9.59
CA ILE A 526 21.35 7.45 -8.48
C ILE A 526 22.73 6.84 -8.75
N GLU A 527 23.78 7.64 -8.60
CA GLU A 527 25.16 7.15 -8.60
C GLU A 527 25.78 7.35 -7.22
N TRP A 528 26.35 6.28 -6.68
CA TRP A 528 27.10 6.28 -5.43
C TRP A 528 28.59 6.47 -5.69
N THR A 529 29.25 7.28 -4.87
CA THR A 529 30.72 7.38 -4.93
C THR A 529 31.36 6.07 -4.50
N PRO A 530 32.48 5.63 -5.11
CA PRO A 530 33.20 4.43 -4.67
C PRO A 530 33.56 4.48 -3.18
N GLU A 531 33.91 5.64 -2.64
CA GLU A 531 34.22 5.81 -1.22
C GLU A 531 33.01 5.66 -0.29
N SER A 532 31.80 5.46 -0.82
CA SER A 532 30.63 5.08 -0.03
C SER A 532 30.64 3.61 0.39
N TYR A 533 31.52 2.78 -0.19
CA TYR A 533 31.60 1.35 0.08
C TYR A 533 32.78 1.00 0.99
N ALA A 534 32.54 0.15 1.98
CA ALA A 534 33.56 -0.27 2.95
C ALA A 534 34.75 -1.00 2.31
N PHE A 535 34.49 -1.73 1.23
CA PHE A 535 35.50 -2.52 0.52
C PHE A 535 36.10 -1.82 -0.72
N SER A 536 35.88 -0.51 -0.85
CA SER A 536 36.46 0.31 -1.94
C SER A 536 37.97 0.57 -1.81
N GLY A 537 38.57 0.26 -0.67
CA GLY A 537 39.97 0.60 -0.34
C GLY A 537 40.17 2.00 0.27
N SER A 538 39.09 2.77 0.46
CA SER A 538 39.10 4.05 1.16
C SER A 538 39.36 3.90 2.68
N SER A 539 39.97 4.92 3.29
CA SER A 539 40.33 4.95 4.73
C SER A 539 39.29 5.62 5.63
N LYS A 540 38.05 5.80 5.17
CA LYS A 540 36.95 6.37 5.97
C LYS A 540 36.48 5.39 7.05
N ASP A 541 35.67 5.90 7.99
CA ASP A 541 35.00 5.07 9.00
C ASP A 541 33.71 4.46 8.44
N TYR A 542 33.69 3.13 8.31
CA TYR A 542 32.56 2.35 7.79
C TYR A 542 31.85 1.54 8.86
N SER A 543 32.14 1.77 10.15
CA SER A 543 31.57 0.98 11.26
C SER A 543 30.03 0.89 11.21
N GLU A 544 29.36 2.00 10.93
CA GLU A 544 27.90 2.07 10.82
C GLU A 544 27.36 1.43 9.52
N VAL A 545 28.10 1.52 8.42
CA VAL A 545 27.75 0.87 7.15
C VAL A 545 27.78 -0.65 7.33
N LEU A 546 28.87 -1.17 7.89
CA LEU A 546 29.04 -2.60 8.18
C LEU A 546 27.99 -3.10 9.17
N ARG A 547 27.66 -2.32 10.22
CA ARG A 547 26.60 -2.66 11.18
C ARG A 547 25.19 -2.66 10.58
N SER A 548 25.00 -1.93 9.49
CA SER A 548 23.74 -1.88 8.73
C SER A 548 23.72 -2.81 7.52
N THR A 549 24.79 -3.57 7.29
CA THR A 549 24.86 -4.55 6.21
C THR A 549 24.07 -5.80 6.62
N GLY A 550 23.22 -6.28 5.73
CA GLY A 550 22.43 -7.50 5.90
C GLY A 550 22.44 -8.34 4.63
N TYR A 551 21.73 -9.47 4.69
CA TYR A 551 21.67 -10.45 3.61
C TYR A 551 20.25 -10.61 3.07
N TYR A 552 20.14 -10.70 1.74
CA TYR A 552 18.93 -10.92 0.98
C TYR A 552 19.25 -11.88 -0.18
N ASP A 553 18.98 -13.16 0.07
CA ASP A 553 19.16 -14.22 -0.93
C ASP A 553 18.07 -14.19 -2.01
N LYS A 554 18.18 -15.02 -3.05
CA LYS A 554 17.07 -15.36 -3.98
C LYS A 554 16.30 -16.58 -3.46
N VAL A 555 15.01 -16.72 -3.79
CA VAL A 555 14.33 -18.01 -3.57
C VAL A 555 14.69 -18.91 -4.75
N TYR A 556 15.43 -19.97 -4.50
CA TYR A 556 15.66 -21.00 -5.52
C TYR A 556 14.44 -21.92 -5.57
N ALA A 557 13.65 -21.79 -6.62
CA ALA A 557 12.61 -22.74 -6.97
C ALA A 557 12.89 -23.30 -8.37
N ASP A 558 13.30 -24.56 -8.43
CA ASP A 558 13.62 -25.24 -9.70
C ASP A 558 12.39 -25.40 -10.62
N SER A 559 11.18 -25.47 -10.05
CA SER A 559 9.91 -25.57 -10.78
C SER A 559 8.68 -25.32 -9.88
N PRO A 560 7.59 -24.74 -10.41
CA PRO A 560 6.32 -24.61 -9.69
C PRO A 560 5.64 -25.94 -9.38
N PHE A 561 6.12 -27.04 -9.97
CA PHE A 561 5.61 -28.40 -9.77
C PHE A 561 6.50 -29.27 -8.90
N GLN A 562 7.64 -28.76 -8.44
CA GLN A 562 8.53 -29.49 -7.55
C GLN A 562 8.05 -29.31 -6.11
N ASN A 563 7.81 -30.42 -5.42
CA ASN A 563 7.57 -30.37 -3.98
C ASN A 563 8.82 -29.78 -3.32
N MET A 564 8.70 -28.65 -2.64
CA MET A 564 9.78 -28.08 -1.82
C MET A 564 10.15 -28.98 -0.62
N PHE A 565 9.42 -30.08 -0.42
CA PHE A 565 9.75 -31.11 0.54
C PHE A 565 10.35 -32.32 -0.17
N ASN A 566 11.60 -32.63 0.19
CA ASN A 566 12.08 -34.00 0.10
C ASN A 566 11.30 -34.77 1.17
N TYR A 567 10.43 -35.70 0.75
CA TYR A 567 9.54 -36.45 1.66
C TYR A 567 10.31 -37.24 2.73
N ASP A 568 11.63 -37.43 2.55
CA ASP A 568 12.51 -38.15 3.46
C ASP A 568 12.86 -37.37 4.74
N ASP A 569 12.75 -36.03 4.76
CA ASP A 569 13.05 -35.22 5.96
C ASP A 569 11.88 -35.13 6.96
N LEU A 570 10.72 -35.70 6.64
CA LEU A 570 9.52 -35.72 7.49
C LEU A 570 9.28 -37.07 8.20
N MET A 571 10.19 -38.04 8.05
CA MET A 571 10.10 -39.39 8.64
C MET A 571 11.24 -39.71 9.62
N LEU A 572 11.86 -38.70 10.25
CA LEU A 572 12.80 -38.87 11.38
C LEU A 572 12.41 -38.09 12.62
#